data_AF-A0A7C5GQ28-F1
#
_entry.id   AF-A0A7C5GQ28-F1
#
_cell.length_a   1.000
_cell.length_b   1.000
_cell.length_c   1.000
_cell.angle_alpha   90.00
_cell.angle_beta   90.00
_cell.angle_gamma   90.00
#
_symmetry.space_group_name_H-M   'P 1'
#
loop_
_entity.id
_entity.type
_entity.pdbx_description
1 polymer ?
#
loop_
_entity_poly.entity_id
_entity_poly.type
_entity_poly.pdbx_seq_one_letter_code
_entity_poly.pdbx_strand_id
1 'polypeptide(L)'
;MIMERTLSIIKPDAVAKNVIGQIYTRFEDAGLTVVAAKMKQLSQADAEGFYAVHKDRPFFNDLVAFMVSGPVMIQVLEGEGAVAKNRELMGATNPA
;
A
#
# COMPACT_ATOMS: atom_id res chain seq x y z
N MET A 1 22.19 4.79 -12.37
CA MET A 1 20.93 4.12 -12.01
C MET A 1 20.19 5.05 -11.06
N ILE A 2 18.92 5.36 -11.32
CA ILE A 2 18.17 6.39 -10.57
C ILE A 2 17.54 5.73 -9.34
N MET A 3 17.84 6.28 -8.15
CA MET A 3 17.19 5.87 -6.91
C MET A 3 15.78 6.44 -6.86
N GLU A 4 14.78 5.57 -6.72
CA GLU A 4 13.38 5.96 -6.65
C GLU A 4 12.80 5.66 -5.27
N ARG A 5 11.74 6.40 -4.92
CA ARG A 5 10.89 6.11 -3.77
C ARG A 5 9.47 5.91 -4.22
N THR A 6 8.81 4.90 -3.68
CA THR A 6 7.38 4.66 -3.90
C THR A 6 6.67 4.47 -2.57
N LEU A 7 5.40 4.88 -2.54
CA LEU A 7 4.49 4.56 -1.45
C LEU A 7 3.96 3.13 -1.64
N SER A 8 3.87 2.38 -0.54
CA SER A 8 3.18 1.09 -0.47
C SER A 8 2.30 1.08 0.79
N ILE A 9 1.11 0.50 0.68
CA ILE A 9 0.14 0.42 1.77
C ILE A 9 -0.34 -1.03 1.87
N ILE A 10 -0.06 -1.67 3.00
CA ILE A 10 -0.66 -2.96 3.36
C ILE A 10 -2.05 -2.65 3.94
N LYS A 11 -3.08 -3.09 3.20
CA LYS A 11 -4.49 -2.80 3.46
C LYS A 11 -5.02 -3.52 4.71
N PRO A 12 -6.20 -3.12 5.23
CA PRO A 12 -6.72 -3.65 6.49
C PRO A 12 -6.91 -5.16 6.52
N ASP A 13 -7.25 -5.79 5.39
CA ASP A 13 -7.42 -7.24 5.29
C ASP A 13 -6.11 -8.02 5.49
N ALA A 14 -5.01 -7.54 4.90
CA ALA A 14 -3.69 -8.15 5.08
C ALA A 14 -3.12 -7.91 6.49
N VAL A 15 -3.41 -6.74 7.08
CA VAL A 15 -3.09 -6.47 8.49
C VAL A 15 -3.86 -7.42 9.41
N ALA A 16 -5.17 -7.58 9.21
CA ALA A 16 -6.01 -8.48 9.99
C ALA A 16 -5.59 -9.97 9.87
N LYS A 17 -5.00 -10.35 8.72
CA LYS A 17 -4.44 -11.68 8.48
C LYS A 17 -3.05 -11.89 9.10
N ASN A 18 -2.46 -10.89 9.77
CA ASN A 18 -1.14 -10.94 10.38
C ASN A 18 0.00 -11.28 9.40
N VAL A 19 -0.10 -10.84 8.14
CA VAL A 19 0.91 -11.12 7.08
C VAL A 19 1.84 -9.95 6.76
N ILE A 20 1.89 -8.91 7.61
CA ILE A 20 2.75 -7.72 7.40
C ILE A 20 4.21 -8.11 7.17
N GLY A 21 4.78 -8.93 8.05
CA GLY A 21 6.18 -9.36 7.95
C GLY A 21 6.46 -10.13 6.66
N GLN A 22 5.56 -11.02 6.25
CA GLN A 22 5.71 -11.79 5.00
C GLN A 22 5.71 -10.88 3.76
N ILE A 23 4.90 -9.83 3.77
CA ILE A 23 4.87 -8.83 2.68
C ILE A 23 6.17 -8.02 2.68
N TYR A 24 6.68 -7.63 3.85
CA TYR A 24 7.96 -6.91 3.96
C TYR A 24 9.12 -7.75 3.43
N THR A 25 9.19 -9.03 3.80
CA THR A 25 10.20 -9.95 3.28
C THR A 25 10.21 -9.96 1.75
N ARG A 26 9.05 -9.94 1.08
CA ARG A 26 9.00 -9.86 -0.39
C ARG A 26 9.60 -8.58 -0.96
N PHE A 27 9.43 -7.44 -0.30
CA PHE A 27 10.05 -6.19 -0.73
C PHE A 27 11.57 -6.23 -0.53
N GLU A 28 12.02 -6.71 0.63
CA GLU A 28 13.44 -6.80 0.99
C GLU A 28 14.18 -7.79 0.07
N ASP A 29 13.60 -8.96 -0.20
CA ASP A 29 14.15 -9.98 -1.11
C ASP A 29 14.26 -9.47 -2.56
N ALA A 30 13.38 -8.54 -2.96
CA ALA A 30 13.42 -7.88 -4.27
C ALA A 30 14.40 -6.69 -4.33
N GLY A 31 15.17 -6.46 -3.26
CA GLY A 31 16.16 -5.39 -3.16
C GLY A 31 15.56 -4.00 -2.94
N LEU A 32 14.33 -3.92 -2.41
CA LEU A 32 13.75 -2.65 -1.94
C LEU A 32 14.02 -2.49 -0.45
N THR A 33 14.33 -1.27 -0.02
CA THR A 33 14.54 -0.92 1.40
C THR A 33 13.34 -0.16 1.95
N VAL A 34 12.87 -0.53 3.13
CA VAL A 34 11.85 0.23 3.87
C VAL A 34 12.54 1.40 4.58
N VAL A 35 12.42 2.61 4.04
CA VAL A 35 13.09 3.82 4.59
C VAL A 35 12.21 4.64 5.53
N ALA A 36 10.90 4.38 5.53
CA ALA A 36 9.96 4.93 6.51
C ALA A 36 8.76 3.99 6.63
N ALA A 37 8.23 3.83 7.84
CA ALA A 37 7.10 2.95 8.08
C ALA A 37 6.25 3.46 9.26
N LYS A 38 4.92 3.37 9.15
CA LYS A 38 3.98 3.62 10.26
C LYS A 38 2.71 2.82 10.12
N MET A 39 2.20 2.32 11.25
CA MET A 39 0.84 1.79 11.34
C MET A 39 -0.12 2.95 11.62
N LYS A 40 -1.25 3.00 10.92
CA LYS A 40 -2.27 4.05 11.11
C LYS A 40 -3.67 3.48 10.90
N GLN A 41 -4.59 3.81 11.80
CA GLN A 41 -6.02 3.75 11.52
C GLN A 41 -6.38 5.01 10.72
N LEU A 42 -6.78 4.85 9.46
CA LEU A 42 -7.17 6.00 8.62
C LEU A 42 -8.52 6.55 9.09
N SER A 43 -8.63 7.87 9.18
CA SER A 43 -9.93 8.53 9.22
C SER A 43 -10.58 8.51 7.83
N GLN A 44 -11.89 8.75 7.77
CA GLN A 44 -12.59 8.92 6.49
C GLN A 44 -11.97 10.03 5.64
N ALA A 45 -11.65 11.18 6.25
CA ALA A 45 -11.00 12.30 5.57
C ALA A 45 -9.60 11.93 5.02
N ASP A 46 -8.82 11.13 5.74
CA ASP A 46 -7.53 10.64 5.26
C ASP A 46 -7.70 9.78 3.99
N ALA A 47 -8.64 8.83 4.03
CA ALA A 47 -8.89 7.91 2.93
C ALA A 47 -9.48 8.63 1.70
N GLU A 48 -10.46 9.51 1.90
CA GLU A 48 -11.05 10.31 0.83
C GLU A 48 -10.02 11.24 0.18
N GLY A 49 -9.18 11.89 0.99
CA GLY A 49 -8.11 12.75 0.51
C GLY A 49 -7.08 11.98 -0.31
N PHE A 50 -6.67 10.78 0.15
CA PHE A 50 -5.72 9.94 -0.57
C PHE A 50 -6.28 9.39 -1.89
N TYR A 51 -7.55 8.97 -1.90
CA TYR A 51 -8.20 8.38 -3.07
C TYR A 51 -8.99 9.40 -3.91
N ALA A 52 -8.76 10.71 -3.74
CA ALA A 52 -9.53 11.77 -4.40
C ALA A 52 -9.56 11.65 -5.94
N VAL A 53 -8.53 11.05 -6.56
CA VAL A 53 -8.48 10.75 -8.00
C VAL A 53 -9.59 9.79 -8.47
N HIS A 54 -10.20 9.05 -7.54
CA HIS A 54 -11.30 8.13 -7.79
C HIS A 54 -12.65 8.65 -7.31
N LYS A 55 -12.77 9.91 -6.84
CA LYS A 55 -13.99 10.45 -6.23
C LYS A 55 -15.26 10.28 -7.09
N ASP A 56 -15.12 10.36 -8.41
CA ASP A 56 -16.23 10.27 -9.37
C ASP A 56 -16.50 8.82 -9.83
N ARG A 57 -15.76 7.84 -9.29
CA ARG A 57 -15.92 6.42 -9.62
C ARG A 57 -17.00 5.79 -8.73
N PRO A 58 -17.82 4.89 -9.27
CA PRO A 58 -18.93 4.29 -8.52
C PRO A 58 -18.48 3.48 -7.29
N PHE A 59 -17.23 2.99 -7.28
CA PHE A 59 -16.66 2.22 -6.18
C PHE A 59 -15.95 3.08 -5.11
N PHE A 60 -15.95 4.41 -5.23
CA PHE A 60 -15.18 5.28 -4.33
C PHE A 60 -15.55 5.10 -2.87
N ASN A 61 -16.86 5.11 -2.57
CA ASN A 61 -17.35 4.97 -1.20
C ASN A 61 -16.99 3.60 -0.62
N ASP A 62 -17.09 2.53 -1.41
CA ASP A 62 -16.71 1.18 -0.98
C ASP A 62 -15.20 1.07 -0.71
N LEU A 63 -14.38 1.69 -1.56
CA LEU A 63 -12.93 1.77 -1.37
C LEU A 63 -12.58 2.52 -0.08
N VAL A 64 -13.21 3.67 0.17
CA VAL A 64 -13.01 4.46 1.39
C VAL A 64 -13.44 3.66 2.61
N ALA A 65 -14.65 3.08 2.59
CA ALA A 65 -15.18 2.27 3.69
C ALA A 65 -14.26 1.08 4.01
N PHE A 66 -13.74 0.40 2.99
CA PHE A 66 -12.77 -0.67 3.18
C PHE A 66 -11.47 -0.16 3.82
N MET A 67 -10.91 0.95 3.34
CA MET A 67 -9.63 1.47 3.80
C MET A 67 -9.68 2.03 5.24
N VAL A 68 -10.86 2.41 5.74
CA VAL A 68 -11.07 2.84 7.14
C VAL A 68 -11.59 1.72 8.05
N SER A 69 -11.85 0.52 7.53
CA SER A 69 -12.38 -0.61 8.31
C SER A 69 -11.42 -1.14 9.39
N GLY A 70 -10.14 -0.82 9.30
CA GLY A 70 -9.11 -1.25 10.24
C GLY A 70 -7.76 -0.57 9.99
N PRO A 71 -6.72 -0.90 10.79
CA PRO A 71 -5.41 -0.30 10.65
C PRO A 71 -4.73 -0.74 9.35
N VAL A 72 -3.95 0.16 8.76
CA VAL A 72 -3.07 -0.10 7.63
C VAL A 72 -1.61 0.02 8.05
N MET A 73 -0.73 -0.69 7.35
CA MET A 73 0.71 -0.41 7.40
C MET A 73 1.09 0.43 6.18
N ILE A 74 1.68 1.59 6.41
CA ILE A 74 2.10 2.53 5.36
C ILE A 74 3.63 2.58 5.38
N GLN A 75 4.24 2.40 4.21
CA GLN A 75 5.68 2.40 4.07
C GLN A 75 6.17 3.11 2.81
N VAL A 76 7.36 3.68 2.91
CA VAL A 76 8.12 4.18 1.76
C VAL A 76 9.17 3.14 1.42
N LEU A 77 9.12 2.65 0.18
CA LEU A 77 10.09 1.73 -0.38
C LEU A 77 11.07 2.53 -1.25
N GLU A 78 12.36 2.34 -1.00
CA GLU A 78 13.46 2.94 -1.77
C GLU A 78 14.25 1.86 -2.50
N GLY A 79 14.64 2.13 -3.74
CA GLY A 79 15.45 1.23 -4.54
C GLY A 79 15.54 1.64 -6.00
N GLU A 80 16.38 0.95 -6.77
CA GLU A 80 16.42 1.12 -8.22
C GLU A 80 15.13 0.57 -8.85
N GLY A 81 14.44 1.43 -9.61
CA GLY A 81 13.16 1.09 -10.26
C GLY A 81 12.05 0.75 -9.26
N ALA A 82 12.08 1.33 -8.06
CA ALA A 82 11.19 0.99 -6.95
C ALA A 82 9.70 1.04 -7.32
N VAL A 83 9.29 2.02 -8.15
CA VAL A 83 7.89 2.15 -8.57
C VAL A 83 7.45 0.94 -9.40
N ALA A 84 8.28 0.51 -10.35
CA ALA A 84 7.98 -0.63 -11.22
C ALA A 84 8.03 -1.95 -10.44
N LYS A 85 9.08 -2.17 -9.65
CA LYS A 85 9.25 -3.38 -8.82
C LYS A 85 8.11 -3.56 -7.83
N ASN A 86 7.71 -2.50 -7.13
CA ASN A 86 6.58 -2.58 -6.19
C ASN A 86 5.29 -3.01 -6.90
N ARG A 87 5.01 -2.50 -8.11
CA ARG A 87 3.85 -2.91 -8.91
C ARG A 87 3.92 -4.37 -9.34
N GLU A 88 5.09 -4.83 -9.75
CA GLU A 88 5.30 -6.23 -10.13
C GLU A 88 5.07 -7.18 -8.94
N LEU A 89 5.60 -6.84 -7.76
CA LEU A 89 5.46 -7.63 -6.53
C LEU A 89 4.02 -7.66 -5.99
N MET A 90 3.26 -6.58 -6.18
CA MET A 90 1.83 -6.53 -5.83
C MET A 90 0.99 -7.47 -6.70
N GLY A 91 1.46 -7.78 -7.92
CA GLY A 91 0.73 -8.60 -8.88
C GLY A 91 -0.47 -7.89 -9.50
N ALA A 92 -1.29 -8.67 -10.20
CA ALA A 92 -2.49 -8.16 -10.85
C ALA A 92 -3.48 -7.58 -9.82
N THR A 93 -4.15 -6.49 -10.18
CA THR A 93 -5.19 -5.87 -9.32
C THR A 93 -6.36 -6.82 -9.04
N ASN A 94 -6.64 -7.76 -9.96
CA ASN A 94 -7.56 -8.87 -9.73
C ASN A 94 -6.76 -10.16 -9.49
N PRO A 95 -6.86 -10.79 -8.32
CA PRO A 95 -6.12 -12.02 -7.99
C PRO A 95 -6.74 -13.31 -8.57
N ALA A 96 -7.90 -13.24 -9.24
CA ALA A 96 -8.62 -14.38 -9.81
C ALA A 96 -8.53 -14.45 -11.34
#